data_AF-A0A522RYQ1-F1
#
_entry.id   AF-A0A522RYQ1-F1
#
_cell.length_a   1.000
_cell.length_b   1.000
_cell.length_c   1.000
_cell.angle_alpha   90.00
_cell.angle_beta   90.00
_cell.angle_gamma   90.00
#
_symmetry.space_group_name_H-M   'P 1'
#
loop_
_entity.id
_entity.type
_entity.pdbx_description
1 polymer ?
#
loop_
_entity_poly.entity_id
_entity_poly.type
_entity_poly.pdbx_seq_one_letter_code
_entity_poly.pdbx_strand_id
1 'polypeptide(L)'
;MAKRPDPSRSTKLKRQIRGTTLEKRIEAAIRELALAAQATDSQYVYNASRVAKEVPCTRKTLARHDAIIEKVLAELASRRRMVTGEAIAELLRDQVARLKEKLAKRDKVIQSLRAAHVEIYTRFHNHSLPAELLIRAILETECVDAGRCIFCGSTLTNSNSPFKHSGNVVEIKGERPHARR
;
A
#
# COMPACT_ATOMS: atom_id res chain seq x y z
N MET A 1 -67.93 18.15 -29.82
CA MET A 1 -66.79 18.99 -29.36
C MET A 1 -65.50 18.39 -29.93
N ALA A 2 -65.09 18.82 -31.12
CA ALA A 2 -63.88 18.31 -31.78
C ALA A 2 -62.64 18.97 -31.16
N LYS A 3 -61.73 18.16 -30.60
CA LYS A 3 -60.41 18.61 -30.14
C LYS A 3 -59.60 19.08 -31.35
N ARG A 4 -59.27 20.37 -31.39
CA ARG A 4 -58.33 20.93 -32.36
C ARG A 4 -56.94 20.33 -32.12
N PRO A 5 -56.25 19.79 -33.13
CA PRO A 5 -54.87 19.36 -32.97
C PRO A 5 -53.96 20.59 -32.89
N ASP A 6 -53.08 20.63 -31.88
CA ASP A 6 -52.06 21.67 -31.69
C ASP A 6 -51.10 21.72 -32.90
N PRO A 7 -50.85 22.90 -33.51
CA PRO A 7 -50.04 23.02 -34.72
C PRO A 7 -48.51 23.10 -34.47
N SER A 8 -48.00 22.72 -33.29
CA SER A 8 -46.62 23.02 -32.88
C SER A 8 -45.75 21.82 -32.51
N ARG A 9 -45.92 20.67 -33.20
CA ARG A 9 -45.00 19.53 -33.03
C ARG A 9 -44.37 19.06 -34.34
N SER A 10 -43.79 20.01 -35.08
CA SER A 10 -42.74 19.68 -36.04
C SER A 10 -41.45 19.37 -35.28
N THR A 11 -41.34 18.15 -34.74
CA THR A 11 -40.05 17.61 -34.33
C THR A 11 -39.27 17.32 -35.61
N LYS A 12 -38.49 18.30 -36.08
CA LYS A 12 -37.39 18.04 -37.03
C LYS A 12 -36.56 16.92 -36.43
N LEU A 13 -36.70 15.71 -36.97
CA LEU A 13 -35.90 14.55 -36.62
C LEU A 13 -34.44 14.96 -36.83
N LYS A 14 -33.73 15.25 -35.74
CA LYS A 14 -32.28 15.53 -35.77
C LYS A 14 -31.65 14.36 -36.52
N ARG A 15 -30.99 14.66 -37.65
CA ARG A 15 -30.30 13.65 -38.47
C ARG A 15 -29.42 12.81 -37.56
N GLN A 16 -29.69 11.51 -37.52
CA GLN A 16 -28.96 10.59 -36.66
C GLN A 16 -27.51 10.52 -37.13
N ILE A 17 -26.59 10.98 -36.28
CA ILE A 17 -25.15 10.87 -36.53
C ILE A 17 -24.77 9.39 -36.39
N ARG A 18 -24.02 8.84 -37.36
CA ARG A 18 -23.67 7.41 -37.42
C ARG A 18 -22.20 7.21 -37.81
N GLY A 19 -21.63 6.09 -37.37
CA GLY A 19 -20.26 5.69 -37.72
C GLY A 19 -19.18 6.61 -37.12
N THR A 20 -18.10 6.83 -37.86
CA THR A 20 -16.92 7.60 -37.40
C THR A 20 -17.23 9.04 -37.00
N THR A 21 -18.29 9.64 -37.56
CA THR A 21 -18.75 10.98 -37.15
C THR A 21 -19.37 10.99 -35.75
N LEU A 22 -19.99 9.89 -35.33
CA LEU A 22 -20.51 9.73 -33.97
C LEU A 22 -19.36 9.60 -32.98
N GLU A 23 -18.34 8.82 -33.33
CA GLU A 23 -17.16 8.59 -32.49
C GLU A 23 -16.43 9.91 -32.21
N LYS A 24 -16.08 10.66 -33.24
CA LYS A 24 -15.46 12.00 -33.09
C LYS A 24 -16.31 12.95 -32.25
N ARG A 25 -17.65 12.88 -32.37
CA ARG A 25 -18.54 13.74 -31.59
C ARG A 25 -18.61 13.31 -30.12
N ILE A 26 -18.52 12.01 -29.82
CA ILE A 26 -18.41 11.49 -28.45
C ILE A 26 -17.09 11.97 -27.83
N GLU A 27 -15.97 11.85 -28.54
CA GLU A 27 -14.67 12.33 -28.05
C GLU A 27 -14.69 13.83 -27.77
N ALA A 28 -15.21 14.63 -28.72
CA ALA A 28 -15.35 16.07 -28.55
C ALA A 28 -16.22 16.43 -27.35
N ALA A 29 -17.39 15.78 -27.19
CA ALA A 29 -18.28 16.03 -26.05
C ALA A 29 -17.63 15.68 -24.70
N ILE A 30 -16.83 14.61 -24.64
CA ILE A 30 -16.10 14.23 -23.41
C ILE A 30 -15.03 15.29 -23.09
N ARG A 31 -14.28 15.75 -24.10
CA ARG A 31 -13.25 16.79 -23.93
C ARG A 31 -13.85 18.15 -23.55
N GLU A 32 -14.94 18.56 -24.19
CA GLU A 32 -15.68 19.80 -23.85
C GLU A 32 -16.17 19.75 -22.39
N LEU A 33 -16.74 18.64 -21.95
CA LEU A 33 -17.20 18.48 -20.57
C LEU A 33 -16.03 18.41 -19.56
N ALA A 34 -14.88 17.87 -19.97
CA ALA A 34 -13.68 17.86 -19.14
C ALA A 34 -13.10 19.27 -18.97
N LEU A 35 -13.05 20.06 -20.04
CA LEU A 35 -12.64 21.48 -20.00
C LEU A 35 -13.59 22.31 -19.14
N ALA A 36 -14.90 22.09 -19.26
CA ALA A 36 -15.89 22.77 -18.41
C ALA A 36 -15.71 22.43 -16.91
N ALA A 37 -15.35 21.18 -16.60
CA ALA A 37 -15.07 20.76 -15.22
C ALA A 37 -13.77 21.40 -14.69
N GLN A 38 -12.72 21.47 -15.51
CA GLN A 38 -11.47 22.16 -15.19
C GLN A 38 -11.67 23.66 -14.96
N ALA A 39 -12.52 24.32 -15.76
CA ALA A 39 -12.87 25.73 -15.56
C ALA A 39 -13.59 26.01 -14.24
N THR A 40 -14.13 24.97 -13.59
CA THR A 40 -14.82 25.04 -12.30
C THR A 40 -13.95 24.45 -11.16
N ASP A 41 -12.64 24.27 -11.39
CA ASP A 41 -11.68 23.61 -10.47
C ASP A 41 -12.13 22.22 -9.97
N SER A 42 -12.95 21.53 -10.76
CA SER A 42 -13.51 20.22 -10.41
C SER A 42 -12.91 19.11 -11.26
N GLN A 43 -12.59 17.98 -10.64
CA GLN A 43 -12.10 16.82 -11.38
C GLN A 43 -13.22 16.23 -12.23
N TYR A 44 -12.98 16.07 -13.54
CA TYR A 44 -13.93 15.46 -14.45
C TYR A 44 -14.15 13.98 -14.12
N VAL A 45 -15.42 13.59 -13.95
CA VAL A 45 -15.85 12.20 -13.79
C VAL A 45 -16.86 11.89 -14.89
N TYR A 46 -16.58 10.89 -15.70
CA TYR A 46 -17.43 10.52 -16.82
C TYR A 46 -18.79 10.01 -16.34
N ASN A 47 -19.85 10.63 -16.86
CA ASN A 47 -21.23 10.23 -16.64
C ASN A 47 -21.91 10.02 -17.99
N ALA A 48 -22.18 8.75 -18.32
CA ALA A 48 -22.83 8.35 -19.57
C ALA A 48 -24.16 9.08 -19.81
N SER A 49 -24.87 9.46 -18.74
CA SER A 49 -26.14 10.21 -18.84
C SER A 49 -25.96 11.64 -19.30
N ARG A 50 -24.86 12.30 -18.89
CA ARG A 50 -24.55 13.67 -19.32
C ARG A 50 -24.05 13.65 -20.76
N VAL A 51 -23.17 12.71 -21.11
CA VAL A 51 -22.65 12.55 -22.47
C VAL A 51 -23.76 12.21 -23.47
N ALA A 52 -24.73 11.36 -23.08
CA ALA A 52 -25.91 11.02 -23.90
C ALA A 52 -26.91 12.18 -24.08
N LYS A 53 -26.81 13.26 -23.29
CA LYS A 53 -27.60 14.48 -23.50
C LYS A 53 -26.94 15.40 -24.52
N GLU A 54 -25.61 15.49 -24.47
CA GLU A 54 -24.80 16.31 -25.39
C GLU A 54 -24.69 15.69 -26.79
N VAL A 55 -24.42 14.39 -26.84
CA VAL A 55 -24.52 13.60 -28.07
C VAL A 55 -25.91 12.98 -28.06
N PRO A 56 -26.81 13.30 -29.00
CA PRO A 56 -28.19 12.80 -29.02
C PRO A 56 -28.23 11.30 -29.35
N CYS A 57 -27.72 10.48 -28.43
CA CYS A 57 -27.57 9.05 -28.51
C CYS A 57 -28.02 8.41 -27.19
N THR A 58 -28.34 7.12 -27.23
CA THR A 58 -28.75 6.38 -26.04
C THR A 58 -27.54 5.92 -25.23
N ARG A 59 -27.72 5.64 -23.93
CA ARG A 59 -26.67 4.99 -23.13
C ARG A 59 -26.23 3.64 -23.71
N LYS A 60 -27.16 2.88 -24.30
CA LYS A 60 -26.87 1.61 -24.98
C LYS A 60 -25.96 1.79 -26.19
N THR A 61 -26.11 2.89 -26.93
CA THR A 61 -25.20 3.20 -28.06
C THR A 61 -23.83 3.64 -27.57
N LEU A 62 -23.73 4.38 -26.46
CA LEU A 62 -22.43 4.70 -25.85
C LEU A 62 -21.69 3.43 -25.40
N ALA A 63 -22.41 2.49 -24.79
CA ALA A 63 -21.85 1.20 -24.35
C ALA A 63 -21.19 0.40 -25.49
N ARG A 64 -21.71 0.51 -26.72
CA ARG A 64 -21.11 -0.13 -27.91
C ARG A 64 -19.80 0.51 -28.35
N HIS A 65 -19.56 1.76 -27.98
CA HIS A 65 -18.34 2.51 -28.26
C HIS A 65 -17.45 2.67 -27.01
N ASP A 66 -17.58 1.76 -26.03
CA ASP A 66 -16.86 1.83 -24.76
C ASP A 66 -15.33 1.83 -24.94
N ALA A 67 -14.81 1.08 -25.91
CA ALA A 67 -13.36 1.05 -26.18
C ALA A 67 -12.78 2.44 -26.55
N ILE A 68 -13.56 3.29 -27.22
CA ILE A 68 -13.14 4.66 -27.57
C ILE A 68 -13.25 5.56 -26.35
N ILE A 69 -14.33 5.41 -25.59
CA ILE A 69 -14.54 6.16 -24.35
C ILE A 69 -13.41 5.87 -23.36
N GLU A 70 -13.02 4.61 -23.16
CA GLU A 70 -11.94 4.23 -22.25
C GLU A 70 -10.58 4.82 -22.66
N LYS A 71 -10.27 4.85 -23.96
CA LYS A 71 -9.05 5.51 -24.47
C LYS A 71 -9.03 6.99 -24.12
N VAL A 72 -10.12 7.71 -24.38
CA VAL A 72 -10.21 9.15 -24.07
C VAL A 72 -10.18 9.40 -22.56
N LEU A 73 -10.80 8.53 -21.76
CA LEU A 73 -10.75 8.67 -20.30
C LEU A 73 -9.35 8.42 -19.74
N ALA A 74 -8.60 7.49 -20.33
CA ALA A 74 -7.21 7.24 -19.99
C ALA A 74 -6.31 8.42 -20.35
N GLU A 75 -6.47 9.01 -21.54
CA GLU A 75 -5.78 10.25 -21.94
C GLU A 75 -6.05 11.41 -20.98
N LEU A 76 -7.30 11.56 -20.54
CA LEU A 76 -7.73 12.63 -19.63
C LEU A 76 -7.47 12.31 -18.15
N ALA A 77 -6.87 11.15 -17.82
CA ALA A 77 -6.70 10.64 -16.46
C ALA A 77 -8.00 10.72 -15.60
N SER A 78 -9.16 10.55 -16.25
CA SER A 78 -10.47 10.78 -15.65
C SER A 78 -11.19 9.48 -15.36
N ARG A 79 -11.96 9.42 -14.26
CA ARG A 79 -12.62 8.20 -13.82
C ARG A 79 -14.02 8.08 -14.39
N ARG A 80 -14.45 6.84 -14.67
CA ARG A 80 -15.85 6.52 -15.00
C ARG A 80 -16.69 6.51 -13.72
N ARG A 81 -17.86 7.14 -13.73
CA ARG A 81 -18.86 6.94 -12.67
C ARG A 81 -19.42 5.53 -12.83
N MET A 82 -18.96 4.60 -12.00
CA MET A 82 -19.46 3.21 -11.99
C MET A 82 -20.88 3.18 -11.41
N VAL A 83 -21.79 2.48 -12.09
CA VAL A 83 -23.23 2.48 -11.78
C VAL A 83 -23.67 1.20 -11.06
N THR A 84 -22.87 0.12 -11.08
CA THR A 84 -23.19 -1.14 -10.41
C THR A 84 -22.27 -1.42 -9.24
N GLY A 85 -22.84 -1.68 -8.06
CA GLY A 85 -22.09 -1.98 -6.84
C GLY A 85 -21.22 -3.23 -6.95
N GLU A 86 -21.60 -4.19 -7.79
CA GLU A 86 -20.83 -5.42 -8.05
C GLU A 86 -19.51 -5.16 -8.77
N ALA A 87 -19.48 -4.31 -9.81
CA ALA A 87 -18.25 -3.95 -10.51
C ALA A 87 -17.28 -3.17 -9.60
N ILE A 88 -17.81 -2.37 -8.67
CA ILE A 88 -17.02 -1.70 -7.63
C ILE A 88 -16.47 -2.73 -6.63
N ALA A 89 -17.29 -3.71 -6.22
CA ALA A 89 -16.88 -4.75 -5.29
C ALA A 89 -15.78 -5.65 -5.88
N GLU A 90 -15.88 -6.06 -7.14
CA GLU A 90 -14.84 -6.84 -7.82
C GLU A 90 -13.54 -6.05 -7.94
N LEU A 91 -13.60 -4.79 -8.39
CA LEU A 91 -12.42 -3.94 -8.47
C LEU A 91 -11.76 -3.75 -7.09
N LEU A 92 -12.55 -3.56 -6.03
CA LEU A 92 -12.04 -3.43 -4.67
C LEU A 92 -11.42 -4.74 -4.17
N ARG A 93 -12.01 -5.90 -4.50
CA ARG A 93 -11.42 -7.22 -4.18
C ARG A 93 -10.07 -7.40 -4.87
N ASP A 94 -9.97 -7.03 -6.14
CA ASP A 94 -8.71 -7.10 -6.90
C ASP A 94 -7.64 -6.17 -6.31
N GLN A 95 -8.04 -4.96 -5.89
CA GLN A 95 -7.13 -4.04 -5.22
C GLN A 95 -6.66 -4.59 -3.87
N VAL A 96 -7.56 -5.18 -3.08
CA VAL A 96 -7.21 -5.84 -1.82
C VAL A 96 -6.26 -7.00 -2.05
N ALA A 97 -6.49 -7.84 -3.07
CA ALA A 97 -5.60 -8.93 -3.42
C ALA A 97 -4.18 -8.42 -3.76
N ARG A 98 -4.09 -7.42 -4.65
CA ARG A 98 -2.80 -6.79 -5.00
C ARG A 98 -2.10 -6.17 -3.80
N LEU A 99 -2.83 -5.53 -2.90
CA LEU A 99 -2.24 -4.94 -1.69
C LEU A 99 -1.74 -6.02 -0.72
N LYS A 100 -2.49 -7.10 -0.53
CA LYS A 100 -2.06 -8.25 0.28
C LYS A 100 -0.79 -8.90 -0.28
N GLU A 101 -0.68 -9.05 -1.60
CA GLU A 101 0.55 -9.55 -2.22
C GLU A 101 1.74 -8.62 -1.98
N LYS A 102 1.55 -7.30 -2.09
CA LYS A 102 2.60 -6.33 -1.80
C LYS A 102 3.05 -6.39 -0.33
N LEU A 103 2.11 -6.53 0.60
CA LEU A 103 2.42 -6.72 2.02
C LEU A 103 3.23 -8.00 2.23
N ALA A 104 2.77 -9.14 1.69
CA ALA A 104 3.48 -10.40 1.81
C ALA A 104 4.91 -10.34 1.23
N LYS A 105 5.12 -9.62 0.11
CA LYS A 105 6.46 -9.38 -0.45
C LYS A 105 7.32 -8.54 0.49
N ARG A 106 6.77 -7.47 1.08
CA ARG A 106 7.49 -6.63 2.04
C ARG A 106 7.83 -7.38 3.32
N ASP A 107 6.92 -8.19 3.83
CA ASP A 107 7.15 -8.98 5.04
C ASP A 107 8.28 -9.99 4.85
N LYS A 108 8.36 -10.63 3.68
CA LYS A 108 9.50 -11.50 3.32
C LYS A 108 10.83 -10.75 3.34
N VAL A 109 10.87 -9.53 2.80
CA VAL A 109 12.07 -8.68 2.81
C VAL A 109 12.44 -8.25 4.23
N ILE A 110 11.45 -7.88 5.05
CA ILE A 110 11.71 -7.51 6.46
C ILE A 110 12.28 -8.72 7.21
N GLN A 111 11.73 -9.91 7.00
CA GLN A 111 12.23 -11.13 7.63
C GLN A 111 13.66 -11.46 7.18
N SER A 112 14.00 -11.32 5.90
CA SER A 112 15.38 -11.56 5.43
C SER A 112 16.36 -10.54 6.00
N LEU A 113 15.98 -9.26 6.09
CA LEU A 113 16.81 -8.23 6.71
C LEU A 113 17.02 -8.48 8.21
N ARG A 114 15.97 -8.88 8.93
CA ARG A 114 16.09 -9.24 10.35
C ARG A 114 17.00 -10.45 10.55
N ALA A 115 16.88 -11.47 9.71
CA ALA A 115 17.77 -12.64 9.76
C ALA A 115 19.23 -12.23 9.51
N ALA A 116 19.49 -11.37 8.51
CA ALA A 116 20.82 -10.85 8.25
C ALA A 116 21.36 -10.02 9.43
N HIS A 117 20.55 -9.20 10.08
CA HIS A 117 20.96 -8.47 11.28
C HIS A 117 21.34 -9.41 12.42
N VAL A 118 20.54 -10.45 12.68
CA VAL A 118 20.88 -11.46 13.69
C VAL A 118 22.20 -12.15 13.36
N GLU A 119 22.44 -12.49 12.10
CA GLU A 119 23.70 -13.08 11.65
C GLU A 119 24.89 -12.13 11.87
N ILE A 120 24.74 -10.85 11.55
CA ILE A 120 25.78 -9.84 11.77
C ILE A 120 26.11 -9.71 13.26
N TYR A 121 25.09 -9.57 14.12
CA TYR A 121 25.30 -9.42 15.56
C TYR A 121 25.86 -10.68 16.22
N THR A 122 25.44 -11.87 15.77
CA THR A 122 26.02 -13.13 16.26
C THR A 122 27.48 -13.26 15.85
N ARG A 123 27.86 -12.88 14.63
CA ARG A 123 29.27 -12.81 14.23
C ARG A 123 30.05 -11.83 15.10
N PHE A 124 29.54 -10.61 15.29
CA PHE A 124 30.20 -9.63 16.16
C PHE A 124 30.35 -10.15 17.60
N HIS A 125 29.32 -10.78 18.16
CA HIS A 125 29.38 -11.37 19.49
C HIS A 125 30.42 -12.50 19.58
N ASN A 126 30.45 -13.38 18.58
CA ASN A 126 31.40 -14.48 18.51
C ASN A 126 32.85 -13.99 18.33
N HIS A 127 33.06 -12.82 17.72
CA HIS A 127 34.38 -12.20 17.61
C HIS A 127 34.73 -11.32 18.82
N SER A 128 33.75 -10.74 19.51
CA SER A 128 33.97 -9.95 20.72
C SER A 128 34.35 -10.84 21.91
N LEU A 129 33.81 -12.07 22.02
CA LEU A 129 34.18 -13.01 23.09
C LEU A 129 35.70 -13.34 23.10
N PRO A 130 36.34 -13.69 21.95
CA PRO A 130 37.79 -13.83 21.87
C PRO A 130 38.56 -12.56 22.22
N ALA A 131 38.07 -11.38 21.78
CA ALA A 131 38.73 -10.11 22.08
C ALA A 131 38.61 -9.75 23.57
N GLU A 132 37.47 -10.02 24.19
CA GLU A 132 37.26 -9.87 25.62
C GLU A 132 38.24 -10.74 26.40
N LEU A 133 38.47 -12.00 26.01
CA LEU A 133 39.45 -12.87 26.68
C LEU A 133 40.88 -12.31 26.65
N LEU A 134 41.25 -11.58 25.59
CA LEU A 134 42.58 -10.97 25.47
C LEU A 134 42.73 -9.71 26.33
N ILE A 135 41.64 -8.95 26.49
CA ILE A 135 41.67 -7.62 27.12
C ILE A 135 41.25 -7.70 28.59
N ARG A 136 40.48 -8.72 28.98
CA ARG A 136 39.92 -8.88 30.31
C ARG A 136 40.97 -8.89 31.41
N ALA A 137 42.08 -9.60 31.22
CA ALA A 137 43.17 -9.62 32.21
C ALA A 137 43.77 -8.22 32.43
N ILE A 138 43.89 -7.41 31.36
CA ILE A 138 44.42 -6.04 31.40
C ILE A 138 43.41 -5.12 32.10
N LEU A 139 42.13 -5.21 31.74
CA LEU A 139 41.08 -4.41 32.35
C LEU A 139 40.84 -4.78 33.82
N GLU A 140 40.95 -6.05 34.20
CA GLU A 140 40.83 -6.47 35.59
C GLU A 140 41.96 -5.86 36.44
N THR A 141 43.20 -5.81 35.93
CA THR A 141 44.30 -5.13 36.62
C THR A 141 44.08 -3.63 36.71
N GLU A 142 43.74 -2.96 35.61
CA GLU A 142 43.50 -1.50 35.59
C GLU A 142 42.31 -1.09 36.46
N CYS A 143 41.26 -1.91 36.51
CA CYS A 143 40.08 -1.65 37.34
C CYS A 143 40.38 -1.84 38.83
N VAL A 144 41.17 -2.85 39.20
CA VAL A 144 41.63 -3.04 40.58
C VAL A 144 42.51 -1.88 41.01
N ASP A 145 43.45 -1.44 40.16
CA ASP A 145 44.33 -0.29 40.42
C ASP A 145 43.53 1.01 40.54
N ALA A 146 42.49 1.18 39.73
CA ALA A 146 41.58 2.32 39.79
C ALA A 146 40.53 2.22 40.93
N GLY A 147 40.47 1.10 41.65
CA GLY A 147 39.49 0.83 42.69
C GLY A 147 38.04 0.85 42.18
N ARG A 148 37.79 0.37 40.96
CA ARG A 148 36.45 0.35 40.32
C ARG A 148 36.06 -1.05 39.85
N CYS A 149 34.76 -1.31 39.80
CA CYS A 149 34.22 -2.56 39.28
C CYS A 149 34.29 -2.60 37.74
N ILE A 150 34.81 -3.69 37.18
CA ILE A 150 34.94 -3.88 35.72
C ILE A 150 33.60 -3.90 34.96
N PHE A 151 32.51 -4.34 35.60
CA PHE A 151 31.21 -4.50 34.94
C PHE A 151 30.28 -3.28 35.06
N CYS A 152 30.31 -2.58 36.19
CA CYS A 152 29.40 -1.46 36.46
C CYS A 152 30.09 -0.13 36.76
N GLY A 153 31.42 -0.10 36.82
CA GLY A 153 32.22 1.13 37.03
C GLY A 153 32.09 1.77 38.41
N SER A 154 31.36 1.17 39.36
CA SER A 154 31.22 1.68 40.72
C SER A 154 32.52 1.54 41.51
N THR A 155 32.77 2.44 42.46
CA THR A 155 33.93 2.35 43.35
C THR A 155 33.84 1.09 44.22
N LEU A 156 34.93 0.34 44.28
CA LEU A 156 35.07 -0.84 45.14
C LEU A 156 35.27 -0.34 46.57
N THR A 157 34.21 -0.40 47.38
CA THR A 157 34.34 -0.19 48.82
C THR A 157 35.03 -1.41 49.43
N ASN A 158 36.04 -1.15 50.26
CA ASN A 158 37.05 -2.08 50.77
C ASN A 158 36.55 -3.29 51.62
N SER A 159 35.26 -3.65 51.59
CA SER A 159 34.68 -4.68 52.46
C SER A 159 34.26 -5.98 51.77
N ASN A 160 34.47 -6.15 50.46
CA ASN A 160 34.29 -7.45 49.80
C ASN A 160 35.41 -7.71 48.79
N SER A 161 36.13 -8.82 49.00
CA SER A 161 37.21 -9.34 48.17
C SER A 161 36.93 -9.28 46.66
N PRO A 162 37.94 -9.00 45.82
CA PRO A 162 37.77 -8.82 44.39
C PRO A 162 37.39 -10.18 43.78
N PHE A 163 36.30 -10.22 43.01
CA PHE A 163 35.92 -11.35 42.17
C PHE A 163 35.81 -12.72 42.87
N LYS A 164 34.96 -12.85 43.90
CA LYS A 164 34.39 -14.16 44.21
C LYS A 164 33.58 -14.63 43.00
N HIS A 165 33.94 -15.77 42.41
CA HIS A 165 33.07 -16.52 41.51
C HIS A 165 31.82 -16.98 42.27
N SER A 166 30.86 -16.09 42.51
CA SER A 166 29.50 -16.51 42.85
C SER A 166 28.87 -16.98 41.56
N GLY A 167 29.09 -18.26 41.24
CA GLY A 167 28.30 -18.97 40.24
C GLY A 167 26.84 -18.93 40.69
N ASN A 168 26.10 -17.92 40.25
CA ASN A 168 24.65 -17.92 40.31
C ASN A 168 24.13 -18.86 39.21
N VAL A 169 24.43 -20.15 39.34
CA VAL A 169 23.78 -21.20 38.56
C VAL A 169 22.37 -21.33 39.12
N VAL A 170 21.41 -20.67 38.47
CA VAL A 170 19.99 -20.93 38.70
C VAL A 170 19.66 -22.20 37.92
N GLU A 171 19.41 -23.31 38.63
CA GLU A 171 18.87 -24.53 38.01
C GLU A 171 17.49 -24.24 37.44
N ILE A 172 17.41 -24.02 36.13
CA ILE A 172 16.14 -24.04 35.41
C ILE A 172 15.71 -25.51 35.34
N LYS A 173 14.79 -25.93 36.22
CA LYS A 173 14.14 -27.23 36.13
C LYS A 173 13.39 -27.29 34.80
N GLY A 174 14.01 -27.87 33.78
CA GLY A 174 13.33 -28.26 32.55
C GLY A 174 12.42 -29.45 32.83
N GLU A 175 11.11 -29.25 32.70
CA GLU A 175 10.16 -30.37 32.62
C GLU A 175 10.59 -31.27 31.46
N ARG A 176 10.83 -32.56 31.75
CA ARG A 176 11.20 -33.55 30.74
C ARG A 176 10.03 -33.69 29.75
N PRO A 177 10.28 -33.73 28.43
CA PRO A 177 9.23 -34.07 27.50
C PRO A 177 8.78 -35.51 27.76
N HIS A 178 7.49 -35.70 28.02
CA HIS A 178 6.87 -37.02 28.08
C HIS A 178 7.15 -37.77 26.77
N ALA A 179 8.01 -38.79 26.85
CA ALA A 179 8.16 -39.77 25.79
C ALA A 179 6.85 -40.54 25.66
N ARG A 180 6.13 -40.32 24.54
CA ARG A 180 5.05 -41.20 24.13
C ARG A 180 5.65 -42.53 23.69
N ARG A 181 5.25 -43.62 24.33
CA ARG A 181 5.16 -44.95 23.74
C ARG A 181 3.75 -45.45 23.93
#